data_AF-A0A1M3LVQ4-F1
#
_entry.id   AF-A0A1M3LVQ4-F1
#
_cell.length_a   1.000
_cell.length_b   1.000
_cell.length_c   1.000
_cell.angle_alpha   90.00
_cell.angle_beta   90.00
_cell.angle_gamma   90.00
#
_symmetry.space_group_name_H-M   'P 1'
#
loop_
_entity.id
_entity.type
_entity.pdbx_description
1 polymer ?
#
loop_
_entity_poly.entity_id
_entity_poly.type
_entity_poly.pdbx_seq_one_letter_code
_entity_poly.pdbx_strand_id
1 'polypeptide(L)'
;MPASRGYANRMGNGAEASGDGWRYRGRGLIQVTGKTNYAACDAALGLDLIVQPELLEQPGPAACSAGWFWHRNGLNRQADTRDIETITRRINGGLTGLDDRKACYARACAALEVSHEPA
;
A
#
# COMPACT_ATOMS: atom_id res chain seq x y z
N MET A 1 -12.79 6.78 -19.56
CA MET A 1 -11.53 6.43 -18.84
C MET A 1 -11.74 5.13 -18.06
N PRO A 2 -10.94 4.07 -18.27
CA PRO A 2 -11.21 2.73 -17.73
C PRO A 2 -11.21 2.62 -16.19
N ALA A 3 -10.43 3.45 -15.47
CA ALA A 3 -10.38 3.41 -14.00
C ALA A 3 -11.68 3.86 -13.30
N SER A 4 -12.45 4.75 -13.95
CA SER A 4 -13.72 5.24 -13.39
C SER A 4 -14.78 4.13 -13.35
N ARG A 5 -14.75 3.19 -14.30
CA ARG A 5 -15.64 2.01 -14.30
C ARG A 5 -15.25 0.97 -13.25
N GLY A 6 -13.95 0.66 -13.14
CA GLY A 6 -13.48 -0.43 -12.27
C GLY A 6 -13.68 -0.19 -10.77
N TYR A 7 -13.74 1.08 -10.35
CA TYR A 7 -13.79 1.48 -8.95
C TYR A 7 -15.02 2.31 -8.55
N ALA A 8 -16.01 2.50 -9.44
CA ALA A 8 -17.27 3.16 -9.09
C ALA A 8 -17.99 2.42 -7.95
N ASN A 9 -18.58 3.16 -7.01
CA ASN A 9 -19.32 2.65 -5.86
C ASN A 9 -18.55 1.64 -4.97
N ARG A 10 -17.20 1.69 -5.00
CA ARG A 10 -16.32 0.81 -4.22
C ARG A 10 -15.33 1.65 -3.41
N MET A 11 -14.96 1.16 -2.22
CA MET A 11 -13.92 1.79 -1.38
C MET A 11 -14.19 3.28 -1.09
N GLY A 12 -15.46 3.65 -0.91
CA GLY A 12 -15.90 5.03 -0.66
C GLY A 12 -15.99 5.93 -1.90
N ASN A 13 -15.68 5.42 -3.10
CA ASN A 13 -15.87 6.16 -4.33
C ASN A 13 -17.36 6.28 -4.66
N GLY A 14 -17.77 7.43 -5.20
CA GLY A 14 -19.10 7.61 -5.77
C GLY A 14 -19.32 6.84 -7.08
N ALA A 15 -20.46 7.10 -7.71
CA ALA A 15 -20.79 6.55 -9.03
C ALA A 15 -19.73 6.93 -10.09
N GLU A 16 -19.67 6.21 -11.22
CA GLU A 16 -18.68 6.46 -12.27
C GLU A 16 -18.60 7.95 -12.69
N ALA A 17 -19.76 8.61 -12.77
CA ALA A 17 -19.88 10.03 -13.11
C ALA A 17 -19.18 10.99 -12.12
N SER A 18 -18.92 10.56 -10.88
CA SER A 18 -18.17 11.36 -9.90
C SER A 18 -16.69 11.51 -10.27
N GLY A 19 -16.15 10.62 -11.11
CA GLY A 19 -14.72 10.57 -11.40
C GLY A 19 -13.85 10.05 -10.25
N ASP A 20 -14.44 9.64 -9.12
CA ASP A 20 -13.72 9.19 -7.93
C ASP A 20 -12.79 8.00 -8.23
N GLY A 21 -13.21 7.07 -9.10
CA GLY A 21 -12.38 5.93 -9.50
C GLY A 21 -11.06 6.32 -10.18
N TRP A 22 -11.03 7.43 -10.94
CA TRP A 22 -9.79 7.97 -11.52
C TRP A 22 -9.03 8.84 -10.52
N ARG A 23 -9.76 9.67 -9.75
CA ARG A 23 -9.19 10.60 -8.77
C ARG A 23 -8.42 9.84 -7.68
N TYR A 24 -9.00 8.78 -7.15
CA TYR A 24 -8.45 7.94 -6.07
C TYR A 24 -7.93 6.58 -6.59
N ARG A 25 -7.36 6.55 -7.80
CA ARG A 25 -6.67 5.37 -8.35
C ARG A 25 -5.45 4.98 -7.49
N GLY A 26 -4.93 3.78 -7.72
CA GLY A 26 -3.73 3.28 -7.04
C GLY A 26 -2.52 4.21 -7.22
N ARG A 27 -1.91 4.64 -6.11
CA ARG A 27 -0.67 5.44 -6.08
C ARG A 27 0.26 5.01 -4.95
N GLY A 28 1.52 5.45 -5.03
CA GLY A 28 2.56 5.17 -4.06
C GLY A 28 3.04 3.72 -4.10
N LEU A 29 3.95 3.39 -3.18
CA LEU A 29 4.66 2.11 -3.16
C LEU A 29 3.75 0.91 -2.84
N ILE A 30 2.69 1.13 -2.06
CA ILE A 30 1.74 0.08 -1.66
C ILE A 30 0.39 0.17 -2.39
N GLN A 31 0.29 1.01 -3.43
CA GLN A 31 -0.92 1.18 -4.25
C GLN A 31 -2.17 1.54 -3.42
N VAL A 32 -2.09 2.63 -2.65
CA VAL A 32 -3.25 3.17 -1.93
C VAL A 32 -4.35 3.51 -2.95
N THR A 33 -5.52 2.88 -2.80
CA THR A 33 -6.62 2.94 -3.77
C THR A 33 -7.96 3.18 -3.08
N GLY A 34 -8.81 4.03 -3.67
CA GLY A 34 -10.16 4.31 -3.22
C GLY A 34 -10.24 5.39 -2.15
N LYS A 35 -11.28 6.23 -2.25
CA LYS A 35 -11.47 7.42 -1.41
C LYS A 35 -11.39 7.17 0.08
N THR A 36 -11.91 6.05 0.59
CA THR A 36 -11.84 5.69 2.01
C THR A 36 -10.39 5.50 2.48
N ASN A 37 -9.55 4.86 1.68
CA ASN A 37 -8.14 4.64 2.04
C ASN A 37 -7.35 5.95 1.93
N TYR A 38 -7.65 6.78 0.93
CA TYR A 38 -7.08 8.13 0.85
C TYR A 38 -7.45 8.96 2.09
N ALA A 39 -8.72 8.94 2.53
CA ALA A 39 -9.15 9.66 3.74
C ALA A 39 -8.48 9.17 5.02
N ALA A 40 -8.31 7.85 5.16
CA ALA A 40 -7.65 7.28 6.33
C ALA A 40 -6.14 7.58 6.35
N CYS A 41 -5.50 7.63 5.18
CA CYS A 41 -4.10 7.99 5.03
C CYS A 41 -3.87 9.50 5.25
N ASP A 42 -4.76 10.34 4.70
CA ASP A 42 -4.82 11.79 4.87
C ASP A 42 -4.83 12.16 6.36
N ALA A 43 -5.79 11.60 7.11
CA ALA A 43 -5.93 11.86 8.54
C ALA A 43 -4.74 11.35 9.37
N ALA A 44 -4.10 10.24 8.97
CA ALA A 44 -2.99 9.67 9.72
C ALA A 44 -1.65 10.36 9.46
N LEU A 45 -1.44 10.88 8.25
CA LEU A 45 -0.20 11.53 7.84
C LEU A 45 -0.27 13.05 7.88
N GLY A 46 -1.46 13.63 8.05
CA GLY A 46 -1.68 15.08 7.96
C GLY A 46 -1.37 15.63 6.56
N LEU A 47 -1.62 14.82 5.52
CA LEU A 47 -1.42 15.18 4.12
C LEU A 47 -2.79 15.43 3.49
N ASP A 48 -2.94 16.49 2.68
CA ASP A 48 -4.21 16.83 1.99
C ASP A 48 -4.51 15.88 0.81
N LEU A 49 -4.50 14.56 1.01
CA LEU A 49 -4.65 13.55 -0.04
C LEU A 49 -6.05 13.48 -0.62
N ILE A 50 -7.07 14.00 0.07
CA ILE A 50 -8.42 14.15 -0.49
C ILE A 50 -8.46 15.24 -1.57
N VAL A 51 -7.69 16.31 -1.36
CA VAL A 51 -7.60 17.45 -2.30
C VAL A 51 -6.54 17.19 -3.37
N GLN A 52 -5.38 16.65 -2.98
CA GLN A 52 -4.19 16.43 -3.80
C GLN A 52 -3.72 14.96 -3.72
N PRO A 53 -4.46 14.01 -4.29
CA PRO A 53 -4.10 12.58 -4.23
C PRO A 53 -2.77 12.25 -4.92
N GLU A 54 -2.30 13.09 -5.85
CA GLU A 54 -1.00 13.03 -6.52
C GLU A 54 0.20 13.19 -5.59
N LEU A 55 0.01 13.70 -4.35
CA LEU A 55 1.08 13.73 -3.36
C LEU A 55 1.70 12.35 -3.15
N LEU A 56 0.90 11.27 -3.25
CA LEU A 56 1.39 9.88 -3.15
C LEU A 56 2.27 9.43 -4.33
N GLU A 57 2.42 10.25 -5.37
CA GLU A 57 3.38 10.02 -6.46
C GLU A 57 4.76 10.61 -6.11
N GLN A 58 4.87 11.43 -5.07
CA GLN A 58 6.13 11.99 -4.59
C GLN A 58 6.84 11.02 -3.64
N PRO A 59 8.19 10.93 -3.67
CA PRO A 59 8.94 9.93 -2.89
C PRO A 59 8.65 9.93 -1.38
N GLY A 60 8.59 11.11 -0.75
CA GLY A 60 8.34 11.24 0.69
C GLY A 60 6.95 10.71 1.09
N PRO A 61 5.85 11.33 0.61
CA PRO A 61 4.51 10.85 0.87
C PRO A 61 4.27 9.39 0.44
N ALA A 62 4.88 8.93 -0.66
CA ALA A 62 4.80 7.54 -1.09
C ALA A 62 5.41 6.59 -0.04
N ALA A 63 6.57 6.92 0.52
CA ALA A 63 7.18 6.14 1.60
C ALA A 63 6.37 6.21 2.90
N CYS A 64 5.88 7.40 3.29
CA CYS A 64 5.05 7.58 4.48
C CYS A 64 3.74 6.78 4.38
N SER A 65 3.07 6.78 3.23
CA SER A 65 1.85 6.00 3.02
C SER A 65 2.09 4.49 3.08
N ALA A 66 3.24 4.01 2.61
CA ALA A 66 3.63 2.61 2.77
C ALA A 66 3.87 2.25 4.26
N GLY A 67 4.57 3.10 5.00
CA GLY A 67 4.78 2.95 6.44
C GLY A 67 3.47 2.98 7.23
N TRP A 68 2.56 3.91 6.90
CA TRP A 68 1.22 3.97 7.47
C TRP A 68 0.43 2.69 7.23
N PHE A 69 0.38 2.21 5.98
CA PHE A 69 -0.33 0.97 5.65
C PHE A 69 0.24 -0.20 6.44
N TRP A 70 1.57 -0.30 6.50
CA TRP A 70 2.27 -1.32 7.25
C TRP A 70 1.89 -1.32 8.74
N HIS A 71 1.94 -0.14 9.36
CA HIS A 71 1.58 0.05 10.77
C HIS A 71 0.10 -0.28 11.03
N ARG A 72 -0.81 0.25 10.21
CA ARG A 72 -2.26 0.03 10.31
C ARG A 72 -2.65 -1.45 10.24
N ASN A 73 -1.92 -2.24 9.44
CA ASN A 73 -2.15 -3.68 9.30
C ASN A 73 -1.39 -4.55 10.33
N GLY A 74 -0.68 -3.92 11.27
CA GLY A 74 -0.02 -4.59 12.38
C GLY A 74 1.03 -5.61 11.93
N LEU A 75 1.78 -5.28 10.87
CA LEU A 75 2.68 -6.23 10.20
C LEU A 75 4.04 -6.42 10.89
N ASN A 76 4.38 -5.59 11.88
CA ASN A 76 5.65 -5.66 12.61
C ASN A 76 5.87 -7.05 13.24
N ARG A 77 4.87 -7.61 13.92
CA ARG A 77 5.01 -8.92 14.58
C ARG A 77 5.41 -10.03 13.61
N GLN A 78 4.84 -10.03 12.41
CA GLN A 78 5.19 -11.00 11.37
C GLN A 78 6.58 -10.73 10.78
N ALA A 79 6.99 -9.46 10.68
CA ALA A 79 8.34 -9.13 10.22
C ALA A 79 9.41 -9.50 11.24
N ASP A 80 9.13 -9.36 12.54
CA ASP A 80 10.02 -9.79 13.62
C ASP A 80 10.32 -11.30 13.53
N THR A 81 9.33 -12.10 13.13
CA THR A 81 9.48 -13.55 12.89
C THR A 81 9.81 -13.91 11.44
N ARG A 82 10.07 -12.91 10.58
CA ARG A 82 10.37 -13.09 9.15
C ARG A 82 9.32 -13.89 8.37
N ASP A 83 8.06 -13.81 8.78
CA ASP A 83 6.91 -14.49 8.16
C ASP A 83 6.40 -13.71 6.93
N ILE A 84 7.17 -13.78 5.85
CA ILE A 84 6.89 -13.11 4.57
C ILE A 84 5.60 -13.62 3.95
N GLU A 85 5.22 -14.88 4.20
CA GLU A 85 4.01 -15.48 3.64
C GLU A 85 2.76 -14.86 4.24
N THR A 86 2.68 -14.77 5.57
CA THR A 86 1.55 -14.11 6.23
C THR A 86 1.50 -12.63 5.88
N ILE A 87 2.65 -11.93 5.80
CA ILE A 87 2.70 -10.54 5.34
C ILE A 87 2.13 -10.42 3.92
N THR A 88 2.54 -11.30 3.00
CA THR A 88 2.07 -11.28 1.60
C THR A 88 0.57 -11.50 1.51
N ARG A 89 0.02 -12.45 2.28
CA ARG A 89 -1.42 -12.69 2.36
C ARG A 89 -2.18 -11.49 2.90
N ARG A 90 -1.65 -10.81 3.92
CA ARG A 90 -2.29 -9.60 4.48
C ARG A 90 -2.28 -8.43 3.51
N ILE A 91 -1.21 -8.26 2.73
CA ILE A 91 -1.11 -7.16 1.76
C ILE A 91 -1.98 -7.43 0.53
N ASN A 92 -1.93 -8.64 -0.05
CA ASN A 92 -2.55 -8.94 -1.35
C ASN A 92 -3.83 -9.80 -1.28
N GLY A 93 -4.18 -10.34 -0.11
CA GLY A 93 -5.24 -11.35 0.02
C GLY A 93 -4.85 -12.76 -0.46
N GLY A 94 -3.60 -12.97 -0.86
CA GLY A 94 -3.09 -14.23 -1.40
C GLY A 94 -1.56 -14.26 -1.47
N LEU A 95 -0.98 -15.26 -2.13
CA LEU A 95 0.48 -15.43 -2.27
C LEU A 95 1.04 -15.00 -3.63
N THR A 96 0.27 -14.28 -4.43
CA THR A 96 0.74 -13.79 -5.73
C THR A 96 1.97 -12.90 -5.55
N GLY A 97 3.04 -13.24 -6.28
CA GLY A 97 4.33 -12.55 -6.21
C GLY A 97 5.17 -12.86 -4.96
N LEU A 98 4.90 -13.97 -4.26
CA LEU A 98 5.65 -14.34 -3.06
C LEU A 98 7.15 -14.54 -3.34
N ASP A 99 7.50 -15.23 -4.43
CA ASP A 99 8.91 -15.51 -4.74
C ASP A 99 9.70 -14.23 -5.02
N ASP A 100 9.10 -13.29 -5.77
CA ASP A 100 9.68 -11.96 -6.00
C ASP A 100 9.88 -11.20 -4.68
N ARG A 101 8.91 -11.30 -3.75
CA ARG A 101 9.01 -10.67 -2.42
C ARG A 101 10.12 -11.29 -1.59
N LYS A 102 10.27 -12.62 -1.61
CA LYS A 102 11.37 -13.35 -0.95
C LYS A 102 12.73 -12.93 -1.54
N ALA A 103 12.84 -12.82 -2.86
CA ALA A 103 14.05 -12.37 -3.53
C ALA A 103 14.42 -10.92 -3.19
N CYS A 104 13.44 -10.00 -3.19
CA CYS A 104 13.65 -8.61 -2.78
C CYS A 104 14.07 -8.50 -1.31
N TYR A 105 13.45 -9.29 -0.42
CA TYR A 105 13.81 -9.32 0.99
C TYR A 105 15.25 -9.82 1.20
N ALA A 106 15.63 -10.92 0.55
CA ALA A 106 17.01 -11.45 0.62
C ALA A 106 18.04 -10.41 0.15
N ARG A 107 17.75 -9.69 -0.95
CA ARG A 107 18.60 -8.58 -1.42
C ARG A 107 18.71 -7.43 -0.43
N ALA A 108 17.61 -7.06 0.23
CA ALA A 108 17.60 -6.02 1.25
C ALA A 108 18.42 -6.44 2.48
N CYS A 109 18.26 -7.68 2.94
CA CYS A 109 19.04 -8.24 4.04
C CYS A 109 20.55 -8.25 3.73
N ALA A 110 20.92 -8.68 2.52
CA ALA A 110 22.32 -8.66 2.08
C ALA A 110 22.91 -7.24 2.07
N ALA A 111 22.14 -6.24 1.59
CA ALA A 111 22.59 -4.84 1.56
C ALA A 111 22.71 -4.22 2.97
N LEU A 112 21.95 -4.73 3.94
CA LEU A 112 21.97 -4.29 5.34
C LEU A 112 22.89 -5.15 6.22
N GLU A 113 23.59 -6.14 5.64
CA GLU A 113 24.47 -7.07 6.34
C GLU A 113 23.77 -7.86 7.47
N VAL A 114 22.50 -8.23 7.25
CA VAL A 114 21.71 -9.05 8.20
C VAL A 114 21.29 -10.38 7.58
N SER A 115 21.09 -11.41 8.42
CA SER A 115 20.57 -12.69 7.93
C SER A 115 19.10 -12.59 7.52
N HIS A 116 18.74 -13.27 6.44
CA HIS A 116 17.37 -13.41 5.96
C HIS A 116 16.72 -14.75 6.35
N GLU A 117 17.45 -15.65 7.03
CA GLU A 117 16.90 -16.93 7.50
C GLU A 117 15.84 -16.69 8.58
N PRO A 118 14.82 -17.54 8.74
CA PRO A 118 13.87 -17.42 9.86
C PRO A 118 14.61 -17.40 11.20
N ALA A 119 14.11 -16.61 12.15
CA ALA A 119 14.62 -16.61 13.52
C ALA A 119 14.22 -17.90 14.26
#